data_AF-A0A953SD27-F1
#
_entry.id   AF-A0A953SD27-F1
#
_cell.length_a   1.000
_cell.length_b   1.000
_cell.length_c   1.000
_cell.angle_alpha   90.00
_cell.angle_beta   90.00
_cell.angle_gamma   90.00
#
_symmetry.space_group_name_H-M   'P 1'
#
loop_
_entity.id
_entity.type
_entity.pdbx_description
1 polymer ?
#
loop_
_entity_poly.entity_id
_entity_poly.type
_entity_poly.pdbx_seq_one_letter_code
_entity_poly.pdbx_strand_id
1 'polypeptide(L)'
;MTILCFATDETVSLDSATGFSHEITREVGNGEKREVPIAVYYESTPVSEGRPKLHWHNMLFRYGHIANQFEPILNNWLSNYEISAPAFNLYFASKSGVHKYLDGRFLSLAQGIETLHRRNSQETFMPEGEFDQLIETIVKGCPAERREWLSKKLVYAN
;
A
#
# COMPACT_ATOMS: atom_id res chain seq x y z
N MET A 1 -1.47 2.91 -5.23
CA MET A 1 -1.45 4.06 -4.30
C MET A 1 -0.05 4.64 -4.24
N THR A 2 0.15 5.96 -4.22
CA THR A 2 1.48 6.56 -4.21
C THR A 2 1.87 7.09 -2.83
N ILE A 3 3.17 7.32 -2.60
CA ILE A 3 3.66 8.03 -1.40
C ILE A 3 3.08 9.46 -1.32
N LEU A 4 2.74 10.05 -2.47
CA LEU A 4 2.06 11.34 -2.56
C LEU A 4 0.65 11.27 -1.98
N CYS A 5 -0.12 10.21 -2.27
CA CYS A 5 -1.43 10.03 -1.65
C CYS A 5 -1.33 10.05 -0.12
N PHE A 6 -0.28 9.42 0.42
CA PHE A 6 -0.01 9.39 1.85
C PHE A 6 0.39 10.78 2.38
N ALA A 7 1.29 11.49 1.68
CA ALA A 7 1.68 12.85 2.06
C ALA A 7 0.49 13.82 2.10
N THR A 8 -0.46 13.67 1.18
CA THR A 8 -1.61 14.57 1.04
C THR A 8 -2.86 14.15 1.82
N ASP A 9 -2.87 12.94 2.39
CA ASP A 9 -4.07 12.31 2.96
C ASP A 9 -5.28 12.26 1.99
N GLU A 10 -5.00 12.23 0.69
CA GLU A 10 -5.99 12.27 -0.38
C GLU A 10 -5.58 11.33 -1.52
N THR A 11 -6.55 10.84 -2.28
CA THR A 11 -6.25 10.05 -3.48
C THR A 11 -5.81 10.99 -4.60
N VAL A 12 -4.53 10.93 -4.97
CA VAL A 12 -3.96 11.69 -6.08
C VAL A 12 -3.44 10.76 -7.17
N SER A 13 -3.73 11.08 -8.43
CA SER A 13 -3.17 10.41 -9.59
C SER A 13 -2.04 11.22 -10.22
N LEU A 14 -1.07 10.51 -10.81
CA LEU A 14 -0.14 11.15 -11.73
C LEU A 14 -0.94 11.56 -12.98
N ASP A 15 -0.65 12.75 -13.52
CA ASP A 15 -1.29 13.27 -14.73
C ASP A 15 -0.47 12.91 -15.97
N SER A 16 0.85 13.11 -15.87
CA SER A 16 1.80 12.78 -16.92
C SER A 16 3.16 12.44 -16.32
N ALA A 17 3.91 11.61 -17.03
CA ALA A 17 5.29 11.27 -16.70
C ALA A 17 6.14 11.44 -17.97
N THR A 18 7.29 12.08 -17.84
CA THR A 18 8.26 12.22 -18.92
C THR A 18 9.63 11.74 -18.45
N GLY A 19 10.40 11.19 -19.38
CA GLY A 19 11.76 10.71 -19.12
C GLY A 19 12.71 11.10 -20.25
N PHE A 20 13.99 10.88 -20.02
CA PHE A 20 15.03 11.06 -21.02
C PHE A 20 15.75 9.73 -21.24
N SER A 21 16.23 9.50 -22.45
CA SER A 21 17.06 8.34 -22.79
C SER A 21 18.23 8.81 -23.64
N HIS A 22 19.42 8.31 -23.31
CA HIS A 22 20.64 8.53 -24.09
C HIS A 22 20.51 8.06 -25.55
N GLU A 23 19.58 7.14 -25.84
CA GLU A 23 19.35 6.59 -27.17
C GLU A 23 18.42 7.48 -28.01
N ILE A 24 17.53 8.24 -27.37
CA ILE A 24 16.52 9.06 -28.04
C ILE A 24 16.95 10.53 -27.96
N THR A 25 17.68 10.95 -28.98
CA THR A 25 18.22 12.30 -29.10
C THR A 25 17.72 12.98 -30.36
N ARG A 26 17.65 14.31 -30.32
CA ARG A 26 17.39 15.16 -31.48
C ARG A 26 18.62 15.98 -31.79
N GLU A 27 18.97 16.04 -33.07
CA GLU A 27 20.03 16.91 -33.55
C GLU A 27 19.55 18.37 -33.44
N VAL A 28 20.28 19.13 -32.64
CA VAL A 28 20.17 20.57 -32.54
C VAL A 28 21.32 21.11 -33.40
N GLY A 29 21.06 22.11 -34.23
CA GLY A 29 22.00 22.56 -35.27
C GLY A 29 23.45 22.68 -34.77
N ASN A 30 24.41 22.52 -35.70
CA ASN A 30 25.85 22.36 -35.43
C ASN A 30 26.29 20.95 -34.98
N GLY A 31 25.48 19.92 -35.19
CA GLY A 31 25.82 18.52 -34.91
C GLY A 31 25.73 18.12 -33.43
N GLU A 32 25.22 19.01 -32.57
CA GLU A 32 24.97 18.70 -31.16
C GLU A 32 23.71 17.82 -31.03
N LYS A 33 23.83 16.68 -30.37
CA LYS A 33 22.68 15.84 -30.03
C LYS A 33 22.22 16.17 -28.61
N ARG A 34 20.92 16.45 -28.45
CA ARG A 34 20.31 16.61 -27.13
C ARG A 34 19.23 15.57 -26.92
N GLU A 35 19.19 15.02 -25.72
CA GLU A 35 18.11 14.14 -25.28
C GLU A 35 16.78 14.88 -25.37
N VAL A 36 15.77 14.19 -25.87
CA VAL A 36 14.41 14.72 -25.94
C VAL A 36 13.54 14.10 -24.87
N PRO A 37 12.58 14.86 -24.31
CA PRO A 37 11.63 14.31 -23.36
C PRO A 37 10.74 13.29 -24.06
N ILE A 38 10.68 12.09 -23.49
CA ILE A 38 9.84 10.97 -23.93
C ILE A 38 8.65 10.91 -23.00
N ALA A 39 7.43 10.91 -23.55
CA ALA A 39 6.22 10.67 -22.76
C ALA A 39 6.18 9.20 -22.32
N VAL A 40 6.00 8.98 -21.03
CA VAL A 40 5.86 7.64 -20.44
C VAL A 40 4.36 7.35 -20.31
N TYR A 41 3.92 6.30 -21.00
CA TYR A 41 2.56 5.78 -20.84
C TYR A 41 2.53 4.76 -19.71
N TYR A 42 1.62 4.93 -18.77
CA TYR A 42 1.44 4.06 -17.62
C TYR A 42 -0.04 3.98 -17.26
N GLU A 43 -0.42 2.91 -16.56
CA GLU A 43 -1.76 2.78 -16.01
C GLU A 43 -1.87 3.59 -14.71
N SER A 44 -2.83 4.51 -14.64
CA SER A 44 -3.10 5.31 -13.46
C SER A 44 -4.43 4.91 -12.83
N THR A 45 -4.45 3.87 -12.00
CA THR A 45 -5.65 3.44 -11.27
C THR A 45 -5.46 3.65 -9.75
N PRO A 46 -6.38 4.35 -9.06
CA PRO A 46 -7.54 5.11 -9.56
C PRO A 46 -7.15 6.47 -10.15
N VAL A 47 -7.89 6.93 -11.17
CA VAL A 47 -7.81 8.32 -11.66
C VAL A 47 -8.64 9.21 -10.74
N SER A 48 -8.05 10.26 -10.17
CA SER A 48 -8.80 11.28 -9.45
C SER A 48 -9.34 12.33 -10.44
N GLU A 49 -10.65 12.58 -10.45
CA GLU A 49 -11.23 13.66 -11.24
C GLU A 49 -10.94 15.02 -10.59
N GLY A 50 -10.21 15.87 -11.31
CA GLY A 50 -9.90 17.24 -10.88
C GLY A 50 -8.58 17.37 -10.10
N ARG A 51 -8.06 18.60 -10.03
CA ARG A 51 -6.84 18.91 -9.26
C ARG A 51 -7.21 19.03 -7.77
N PRO A 52 -6.60 18.26 -6.87
CA PRO A 52 -6.87 18.39 -5.45
C PRO A 52 -6.46 19.78 -4.96
N LYS A 53 -7.28 20.38 -4.08
CA LYS A 53 -6.96 21.66 -3.43
C LYS A 53 -6.02 21.41 -2.26
N LEU A 54 -4.77 21.11 -2.58
CA LEU A 54 -3.75 20.81 -1.58
C LEU A 54 -3.30 22.09 -0.87
N HIS A 55 -3.49 22.13 0.45
CA HIS A 55 -2.86 23.13 1.29
C HIS A 55 -1.78 22.49 2.14
N TRP A 56 -0.61 23.13 2.21
CA TRP A 56 0.56 22.60 2.92
C TRP A 56 0.35 22.34 4.42
N HIS A 57 -0.69 22.91 5.05
CA HIS A 57 -1.03 22.68 6.46
C HIS A 57 -1.91 21.42 6.65
N ASN A 58 -2.53 20.90 5.57
CA ASN A 58 -3.33 19.68 5.59
C ASN A 58 -2.52 18.44 5.23
N MET A 59 -1.28 18.61 4.75
CA MET A 59 -0.40 17.49 4.40
C MET A 59 0.17 16.84 5.66
N LEU A 60 0.20 15.51 5.70
CA LEU A 60 0.84 14.74 6.78
C LEU A 60 2.34 15.03 6.86
N PHE A 61 2.99 15.15 5.71
CA PHE A 61 4.38 15.57 5.62
C PHE A 61 4.65 16.28 4.29
N ARG A 62 5.74 17.04 4.26
CA ARG A 62 6.21 17.79 3.09
C ARG A 62 7.61 17.30 2.74
N TYR A 63 8.06 17.58 1.51
CA TYR A 63 9.41 17.23 1.08
C TYR A 63 10.48 17.74 2.08
N GLY A 64 10.35 18.97 2.57
CA GLY A 64 11.28 19.52 3.57
C GLY A 64 11.37 18.73 4.87
N HIS A 65 10.35 17.94 5.24
CA HIS A 65 10.40 17.07 6.43
C HIS A 65 11.21 15.79 6.19
N ILE A 66 11.27 15.32 4.93
CA ILE A 66 11.93 14.06 4.56
C ILE A 66 13.20 14.25 3.73
N ALA A 67 13.53 15.48 3.31
CA ALA A 67 14.58 15.76 2.33
C ALA A 67 15.93 15.14 2.71
N ASN A 68 16.33 15.27 3.98
CA ASN A 68 17.59 14.74 4.49
C ASN A 68 17.65 13.21 4.57
N GLN A 69 16.50 12.53 4.49
CA GLN A 69 16.35 11.08 4.56
C GLN A 69 15.49 10.55 3.40
N PHE A 70 15.46 11.27 2.28
CA PHE A 70 14.51 11.01 1.22
C PHE A 70 14.73 9.63 0.60
N GLU A 71 15.98 9.31 0.27
CA GLU A 71 16.39 8.04 -0.29
C GLU A 71 16.00 6.84 0.59
N PRO A 72 16.41 6.75 1.88
CA PRO A 72 16.02 5.61 2.71
C PRO A 72 14.51 5.52 2.93
N ILE A 73 13.80 6.65 3.05
CA ILE A 73 12.33 6.66 3.20
C ILE A 73 11.66 6.12 1.94
N LEU A 74 12.09 6.58 0.76
CA LEU A 74 11.52 6.14 -0.51
C LEU A 74 11.82 4.66 -0.77
N ASN A 75 13.05 4.22 -0.50
CA ASN A 75 13.42 2.80 -0.63
C ASN A 75 12.58 1.93 0.30
N ASN A 76 12.44 2.33 1.57
CA ASN A 76 11.58 1.60 2.51
C ASN A 76 10.12 1.57 2.06
N TRP A 77 9.60 2.68 1.53
CA TRP A 77 8.25 2.72 0.96
C TRP A 77 8.09 1.71 -0.18
N LEU A 78 9.00 1.73 -1.15
CA LEU A 78 8.97 0.83 -2.30
C LEU A 78 9.10 -0.64 -1.90
N SER A 79 10.02 -0.96 -0.99
CA SER A 79 10.25 -2.34 -0.52
C SER A 79 9.08 -2.91 0.28
N ASN A 80 8.36 -2.06 1.04
CA ASN A 80 7.22 -2.50 1.86
C ASN A 80 5.86 -2.27 1.19
N TYR A 81 5.85 -1.73 -0.02
CA TYR A 81 4.62 -1.32 -0.70
C TYR A 81 3.66 -2.50 -0.85
N GLU A 82 4.12 -3.63 -1.38
CA GLU A 82 3.26 -4.82 -1.60
C GLU A 82 2.70 -5.40 -0.30
N ILE A 83 3.47 -5.32 0.79
CA ILE A 83 3.03 -5.78 2.11
C ILE A 83 1.90 -4.89 2.63
N SER A 84 2.06 -3.56 2.54
CA SER A 84 1.14 -2.61 3.14
C SER A 84 0.02 -2.15 2.20
N ALA A 85 0.13 -2.41 0.88
CA ALA A 85 -0.82 -1.97 -0.13
C ALA A 85 -2.27 -2.36 0.16
N PRO A 86 -2.59 -3.59 0.64
CA PRO A 86 -3.97 -3.95 0.97
C PRO A 86 -4.57 -3.08 2.08
N ALA A 87 -3.79 -2.77 3.12
CA ALA A 87 -4.22 -1.89 4.20
C ALA A 87 -4.43 -0.45 3.70
N PHE A 88 -3.51 0.05 2.87
CA PHE A 88 -3.65 1.38 2.29
C PHE A 88 -4.87 1.45 1.36
N ASN A 89 -5.12 0.44 0.53
CA ASN A 89 -6.29 0.40 -0.35
C ASN A 89 -7.60 0.56 0.43
N LEU A 90 -7.72 -0.12 1.58
CA LEU A 90 -8.87 0.01 2.47
C LEU A 90 -8.98 1.41 3.10
N TYR A 91 -7.85 1.98 3.53
CA TYR A 91 -7.80 3.35 4.06
C TYR A 91 -8.30 4.38 3.04
N PHE A 92 -7.75 4.40 1.83
CA PHE A 92 -8.12 5.41 0.83
C PHE A 92 -9.49 5.14 0.20
N ALA A 93 -9.99 3.90 0.18
CA ALA A 93 -11.39 3.63 -0.17
C ALA A 93 -12.37 4.34 0.78
N SER A 94 -12.00 4.52 2.05
CA SER A 94 -12.78 5.30 3.02
C SER A 94 -12.72 6.82 2.78
N LYS A 95 -11.70 7.29 2.06
CA LYS A 95 -11.42 8.71 1.76
C LYS A 95 -11.97 9.16 0.41
N SER A 96 -11.99 8.28 -0.59
CA SER A 96 -12.43 8.56 -1.96
C SER A 96 -13.95 8.70 -2.13
N GLY A 97 -14.73 8.66 -1.03
CA GLY A 97 -16.19 8.75 -1.08
C GLY A 97 -16.89 7.51 -1.66
N VAL A 98 -16.14 6.44 -1.98
CA VAL A 98 -16.66 5.16 -2.48
C VAL A 98 -17.67 4.56 -1.50
N HIS A 99 -17.43 4.71 -0.21
CA HIS A 99 -18.41 4.39 0.83
C HIS A 99 -19.27 5.62 1.15
N LYS A 100 -20.42 5.71 0.49
CA LYS A 100 -21.42 6.76 0.72
C LYS A 100 -21.98 6.78 2.15
N TYR A 101 -21.90 5.64 2.86
CA TYR A 101 -22.43 5.45 4.21
C TYR A 101 -21.33 5.35 5.26
N LEU A 102 -21.60 5.91 6.45
CA LEU A 102 -20.66 5.94 7.58
C LEU A 102 -20.16 4.54 7.95
N ASP A 103 -21.06 3.55 7.98
CA ASP A 103 -20.74 2.18 8.38
C ASP A 103 -19.73 1.53 7.43
N GLY A 104 -19.86 1.78 6.11
CA GLY A 104 -18.90 1.29 5.12
C GLY A 104 -17.52 1.92 5.32
N ARG A 105 -17.46 3.22 5.66
CA ARG A 105 -16.19 3.90 5.95
C ARG A 105 -15.56 3.35 7.22
N PHE A 106 -16.34 3.17 8.28
CA PHE A 106 -15.87 2.60 9.54
C PHE A 106 -15.31 1.19 9.34
N LEU A 107 -16.06 0.33 8.63
CA LEU A 107 -15.63 -1.04 8.37
C LEU A 107 -14.32 -1.09 7.57
N SER A 108 -14.20 -0.30 6.49
CA SER A 108 -12.97 -0.25 5.69
C SER A 108 -11.78 0.25 6.51
N LEU A 109 -11.98 1.23 7.40
CA LEU A 109 -10.93 1.70 8.30
C LEU A 109 -10.52 0.63 9.31
N ALA A 110 -11.48 -0.03 9.96
CA ALA A 110 -11.21 -1.09 10.94
C ALA A 110 -10.45 -2.26 10.29
N GLN A 111 -10.92 -2.72 9.13
CA GLN A 111 -10.26 -3.76 8.34
C GLN A 111 -8.87 -3.33 7.86
N GLY A 112 -8.71 -2.05 7.48
CA GLY A 112 -7.42 -1.49 7.06
C GLY A 112 -6.38 -1.56 8.18
N ILE A 113 -6.76 -1.16 9.39
CA ILE A 113 -5.89 -1.23 10.57
C ILE A 113 -5.56 -2.68 10.93
N GLU A 114 -6.54 -3.57 10.97
CA GLU A 114 -6.33 -5.00 11.22
C GLU A 114 -5.37 -5.61 10.19
N THR A 115 -5.56 -5.28 8.91
CA THR A 115 -4.70 -5.74 7.81
C THR A 115 -3.28 -5.21 7.97
N LEU A 116 -3.13 -3.94 8.36
CA LEU A 116 -1.83 -3.32 8.58
C LEU A 116 -1.08 -4.01 9.72
N HIS A 117 -1.77 -4.27 10.84
CA HIS A 117 -1.21 -4.96 12.00
C HIS A 117 -0.80 -6.38 11.63
N ARG A 118 -1.72 -7.21 11.08
CA ARG A 118 -1.43 -8.61 10.74
C ARG A 118 -0.28 -8.77 9.73
N ARG A 119 -0.09 -7.82 8.82
CA ARG A 119 0.95 -7.92 7.77
C ARG A 119 2.30 -7.36 8.19
N ASN A 120 2.36 -6.48 9.19
CA ASN A 120 3.61 -5.87 9.67
C ASN A 120 4.03 -6.36 11.06
N SER A 121 3.15 -7.06 11.78
CA SER A 121 3.44 -7.64 13.08
C SER A 121 3.82 -9.11 12.96
N GLN A 122 4.78 -9.53 13.79
CA GLN A 122 5.06 -10.94 14.07
C GLN A 122 4.55 -11.35 15.45
N GLU A 123 3.72 -10.50 16.08
CA GLU A 123 3.07 -10.84 17.35
C GLU A 123 2.16 -12.04 17.15
N THR A 124 2.45 -13.10 17.89
CA THR A 124 1.58 -14.26 18.00
C THR A 124 0.76 -14.14 19.27
N PHE A 125 -0.47 -14.66 19.27
CA PHE A 125 -1.31 -14.67 20.47
C PHE A 125 -0.67 -15.47 21.61
N MET A 126 0.06 -16.54 21.27
CA MET A 126 0.85 -17.32 22.22
C MET A 126 2.13 -17.89 21.56
N PRO A 127 3.10 -18.40 22.34
CA PRO A 127 4.28 -19.07 21.79
C PRO A 127 3.89 -20.25 20.89
N GLU A 128 4.62 -20.46 19.79
CA GLU A 128 4.33 -21.55 18.82
C GLU A 128 4.16 -22.92 19.49
N GLY A 129 5.03 -23.25 20.45
CA GLY A 129 4.96 -24.54 21.15
C GLY A 129 3.68 -24.72 21.99
N GLU A 130 3.13 -23.64 22.54
CA GLU A 130 1.85 -23.68 23.26
C GLU A 130 0.67 -23.78 22.29
N PHE A 131 0.77 -23.06 21.16
CA PHE A 131 -0.24 -23.10 20.11
C PHE A 131 -0.34 -24.49 19.47
N ASP A 132 0.78 -25.13 19.15
CA ASP A 132 0.81 -26.48 18.58
C ASP A 132 0.16 -27.51 19.50
N GLN A 133 0.42 -27.42 20.81
CA GLN A 133 -0.21 -28.27 21.81
C GLN A 133 -1.73 -28.04 21.90
N LEU A 134 -2.16 -26.79 21.81
CA LEU A 134 -3.58 -26.43 21.79
C LEU A 134 -4.28 -27.00 20.55
N ILE A 135 -3.69 -26.84 19.36
CA ILE A 135 -4.21 -27.38 18.11
C ILE A 135 -4.30 -28.91 18.17
N GLU A 136 -3.26 -29.57 18.63
CA GLU A 136 -3.23 -31.04 18.75
C GLU A 136 -4.36 -31.54 19.67
N THR A 137 -4.57 -30.86 20.81
CA THR A 137 -5.63 -31.17 21.77
C THR A 137 -7.02 -31.03 21.14
N ILE A 138 -7.27 -29.91 20.45
CA ILE A 138 -8.55 -29.62 19.79
C ILE A 138 -8.82 -30.62 18.67
N VAL A 139 -7.83 -30.91 17.81
CA VAL A 139 -7.98 -31.82 16.67
C VAL A 139 -8.19 -33.26 17.14
N LYS A 140 -7.49 -33.71 18.20
CA LYS A 140 -7.72 -35.05 18.80
C LYS A 140 -9.15 -35.21 19.32
N GLY A 141 -9.73 -34.16 19.91
CA GLY A 141 -11.12 -34.14 20.38
C GLY A 141 -12.19 -34.09 19.28
N CYS A 142 -11.81 -33.80 18.04
CA CYS A 142 -12.74 -33.72 16.91
C CYS A 142 -13.02 -35.11 16.28
N PRO A 143 -14.26 -35.42 15.87
CA PRO A 143 -14.58 -36.64 15.11
C PRO A 143 -13.70 -36.79 13.87
N ALA A 144 -13.29 -38.04 13.57
CA ALA A 144 -12.31 -38.34 12.53
C ALA A 144 -12.67 -37.73 11.15
N GLU A 145 -13.96 -37.70 10.80
CA GLU A 145 -14.44 -37.14 9.53
C GLU A 145 -14.17 -35.64 9.37
N ARG A 146 -14.00 -34.89 10.47
CA ARG A 146 -13.85 -33.43 10.45
C ARG A 146 -12.46 -32.94 10.83
N ARG A 147 -11.55 -33.83 11.24
CA ARG A 147 -10.19 -33.47 11.69
C ARG A 147 -9.41 -32.71 10.64
N GLU A 148 -9.44 -33.17 9.39
CA GLU A 148 -8.71 -32.52 8.29
C GLU A 148 -9.26 -31.12 7.99
N TRP A 149 -10.59 -30.97 7.99
CA TRP A 149 -11.24 -29.67 7.80
C TRP A 149 -10.90 -28.69 8.93
N LEU A 150 -10.93 -29.17 10.18
CA LEU A 150 -10.66 -28.33 11.35
C LEU A 150 -9.19 -27.91 11.41
N SER A 151 -8.26 -28.84 11.16
CA SER A 151 -6.83 -28.57 11.11
C SER A 151 -6.52 -27.44 10.12
N LYS A 152 -7.05 -27.51 8.89
CA LYS A 152 -6.87 -26.45 7.86
C LYS A 152 -7.41 -25.08 8.27
N LYS A 153 -8.43 -25.01 9.14
CA LYS A 153 -9.00 -23.74 9.62
C LYS A 153 -8.18 -23.10 10.71
N LEU A 154 -7.50 -23.90 11.54
CA LEU A 154 -6.77 -23.40 12.70
C LEU A 154 -5.31 -23.00 12.38
N VAL A 155 -4.78 -23.33 11.20
CA VAL A 155 -3.40 -22.99 10.78
C VAL A 155 -3.07 -21.49 10.90
N TYR A 156 -4.06 -20.60 10.77
CA TYR A 156 -3.86 -19.15 10.82
C TYR A 156 -4.46 -18.50 12.09
N ALA A 157 -4.68 -19.29 13.15
CA ALA A 157 -5.35 -18.83 14.36
C ALA A 157 -4.41 -18.36 15.48
N ASN A 158 -3.08 -18.40 15.27
CA ASN A 158 -2.07 -17.86 16.19
C ASN A 158 -1.65 -16.45 15.81
#